data_AF-A0A7C2KKX8-F1
#
_entry.id   AF-A0A7C2KKX8-F1
#
_cell.length_a   1.000
_cell.length_b   1.000
_cell.length_c   1.000
_cell.angle_alpha   90.00
_cell.angle_beta   90.00
_cell.angle_gamma   90.00
#
_symmetry.space_group_name_H-M   'P 1'
#
loop_
_entity.id
_entity.type
_entity.pdbx_description
1 polymer ?
#
loop_
_entity_poly.entity_id
_entity_poly.type
_entity_poly.pdbx_seq_one_letter_code
_entity_poly.pdbx_strand_id
1 'polypeptide(L)'
;MTATPNNDGLVDAGAREGYEHLEQAYILEYLRSQGLTLEQVRAMPADQAKAIMRAASLYASTQMSVVEARAHLVEELHGGPRAL
;
A
#
# COMPACT_ATOMS: atom_id res chain seq x y z
N MET A 1 -24.21 -30.58 14.96
CA MET A 1 -22.84 -30.00 14.93
C MET A 1 -22.76 -29.13 13.68
N THR A 2 -23.12 -27.86 13.79
CA THR A 2 -22.97 -26.87 12.70
C THR A 2 -21.63 -26.19 12.90
N ALA A 3 -20.69 -26.42 11.98
CA ALA A 3 -19.42 -25.72 11.95
C ALA A 3 -19.69 -24.23 11.68
N THR A 4 -19.35 -23.37 12.64
CA THR A 4 -19.31 -21.93 12.43
C THR A 4 -18.28 -21.64 11.32
N PRO A 5 -18.64 -20.93 10.23
CA PRO A 5 -17.65 -20.56 9.23
C PRO A 5 -16.63 -19.59 9.86
N ASN A 6 -15.34 -19.91 9.68
CA ASN A 6 -14.22 -19.12 10.20
C ASN A 6 -14.28 -17.69 9.65
N ASN A 7 -14.45 -16.71 10.55
CA ASN A 7 -14.61 -15.29 10.24
C ASN A 7 -13.28 -14.61 9.83
N ASP A 8 -12.13 -15.28 10.01
CA ASP A 8 -10.79 -14.73 9.77
C ASP A 8 -10.51 -14.43 8.28
N GLY A 9 -11.09 -15.20 7.35
CA GLY A 9 -10.83 -15.01 5.91
C GLY A 9 -11.46 -13.75 5.31
N LEU A 10 -12.53 -13.23 5.93
CA LEU A 10 -13.21 -12.01 5.47
C LEU A 10 -12.49 -10.74 5.92
N VAL A 11 -11.85 -10.77 7.10
CA VAL A 11 -11.09 -9.64 7.66
C VAL A 11 -9.79 -9.43 6.89
N ASP A 12 -9.12 -10.52 6.53
CA ASP A 12 -7.87 -10.52 5.77
C ASP A 12 -8.05 -10.04 4.32
N ALA A 13 -9.17 -10.40 3.67
CA ALA A 13 -9.51 -9.88 2.33
C ALA A 13 -9.73 -8.36 2.33
N GLY A 14 -10.48 -7.83 3.30
CA GLY A 14 -10.70 -6.38 3.41
C GLY A 14 -9.43 -5.61 3.72
N ALA A 15 -8.53 -6.18 4.52
CA ALA A 15 -7.20 -5.59 4.76
C ALA A 15 -6.37 -5.56 3.47
N ARG A 16 -6.31 -6.67 2.71
CA ARG A 16 -5.61 -6.74 1.43
C ARG A 16 -6.14 -5.73 0.41
N GLU A 17 -7.45 -5.62 0.27
CA GLU A 17 -8.08 -4.60 -0.58
C GLU A 17 -7.68 -3.19 -0.12
N GLY A 18 -7.69 -2.90 1.19
CA GLY A 18 -7.22 -1.61 1.72
C GLY A 18 -5.76 -1.31 1.39
N TYR A 19 -4.89 -2.32 1.46
CA TYR A 19 -3.47 -2.22 1.08
C TYR A 19 -3.29 -1.89 -0.41
N GLU A 20 -4.05 -2.55 -1.29
CA GLU A 20 -4.01 -2.29 -2.73
C GLU A 20 -4.47 -0.86 -3.08
N HIS A 21 -5.55 -0.38 -2.46
CA HIS A 21 -6.03 0.98 -2.68
C HIS A 21 -5.02 2.03 -2.17
N LEU A 22 -4.37 1.75 -1.03
CA LEU A 22 -3.36 2.65 -0.46
C LEU A 22 -2.09 2.70 -1.33
N GLU A 23 -1.61 1.55 -1.82
CA GLU A 23 -0.49 1.48 -2.74
C GLU A 23 -0.76 2.31 -4.01
N GLN A 24 -1.93 2.13 -4.61
CA GLN A 24 -2.34 2.90 -5.79
C GLN A 24 -2.40 4.40 -5.51
N ALA A 25 -2.89 4.81 -4.33
CA ALA A 25 -2.95 6.21 -3.95
C ALA A 25 -1.54 6.84 -3.90
N TYR A 26 -0.55 6.13 -3.34
CA TYR A 26 0.84 6.60 -3.30
C TYR A 26 1.51 6.60 -4.67
N ILE A 27 1.22 5.62 -5.53
CA ILE A 27 1.69 5.64 -6.92
C ILE A 27 1.16 6.91 -7.61
N LEU A 28 -0.14 7.19 -7.51
CA LEU A 28 -0.74 8.38 -8.11
C LEU A 28 -0.19 9.68 -7.50
N GLU A 29 0.10 9.69 -6.21
CA GLU A 29 0.77 10.82 -5.53
C GLU A 29 2.17 11.06 -6.10
N TYR A 30 2.97 10.02 -6.24
CA TYR A 30 4.29 10.13 -6.87
C TYR A 30 4.18 10.73 -8.27
N LEU A 31 3.27 10.24 -9.11
CA LEU A 31 3.06 10.79 -10.45
C LEU A 31 2.68 12.27 -10.41
N ARG A 32 1.74 12.67 -9.54
CA ARG A 32 1.36 14.07 -9.36
C ARG A 32 2.54 14.94 -8.92
N SER A 33 3.42 14.43 -8.05
CA SER A 33 4.63 15.15 -7.61
C SER A 33 5.60 15.42 -8.75
N GLN A 34 5.58 14.58 -9.79
CA GLN A 34 6.37 14.73 -11.02
C GLN A 34 5.62 15.54 -12.10
N GLY A 35 4.42 16.05 -11.82
CA GLY A 35 3.58 16.75 -12.79
C GLY A 35 2.94 15.83 -13.84
N LEU A 36 2.84 14.53 -13.56
CA LEU A 36 2.35 13.51 -14.48
C LEU A 36 0.98 12.94 -14.05
N THR A 37 0.19 12.52 -15.03
CA THR A 37 -0.97 11.65 -14.84
C THR A 37 -0.65 10.22 -15.24
N LEU A 38 -1.42 9.26 -14.73
CA LEU A 38 -1.27 7.85 -15.13
C LEU A 38 -1.50 7.65 -16.64
N GLU A 39 -2.43 8.39 -17.23
CA GLU A 39 -2.68 8.36 -18.66
C GLU A 39 -1.47 8.84 -19.46
N GLN A 40 -0.84 9.94 -19.05
CA GLN A 40 0.38 10.45 -19.67
C GLN A 40 1.50 9.41 -19.61
N VAL A 41 1.71 8.77 -18.46
CA VAL A 41 2.73 7.72 -18.30
C VAL A 41 2.44 6.52 -19.21
N ARG A 42 1.18 6.12 -19.36
CA ARG A 42 0.78 5.02 -20.26
C ARG A 42 1.00 5.34 -21.74
N ALA A 43 0.97 6.61 -22.12
CA ALA A 43 1.24 7.06 -23.49
C ALA A 43 2.74 7.22 -23.80
N MET A 44 3.62 7.12 -22.80
CA MET A 44 5.07 7.22 -22.98
C MET A 44 5.68 5.97 -23.62
N PRO A 45 6.89 6.07 -24.19
CA PRO A 45 7.68 4.90 -24.58
C PRO A 45 7.80 3.91 -23.42
N ALA A 46 7.71 2.61 -23.73
CA ALA A 46 7.65 1.56 -22.73
C ALA A 46 8.79 1.62 -21.69
N ASP A 47 10.01 1.93 -22.12
CA ASP A 47 11.16 2.05 -21.22
C ASP A 47 11.04 3.23 -20.26
N GLN A 48 10.52 4.37 -20.72
CA GLN A 48 10.29 5.55 -19.89
C GLN A 48 9.15 5.30 -18.90
N ALA A 49 8.04 4.75 -19.39
CA ALA A 49 6.91 4.37 -18.54
C ALA A 49 7.35 3.38 -17.45
N LYS A 50 8.15 2.37 -17.81
CA LYS A 50 8.69 1.39 -16.86
C LYS A 50 9.59 2.02 -15.82
N ALA A 51 10.46 2.95 -16.21
CA ALA A 51 11.34 3.65 -15.27
C ALA A 51 10.54 4.49 -14.25
N ILE A 52 9.55 5.24 -14.73
CA ILE A 52 8.67 6.07 -13.89
C ILE A 52 7.86 5.19 -12.94
N MET A 53 7.23 4.14 -13.46
CA MET A 53 6.43 3.22 -12.63
C MET A 53 7.29 2.50 -11.60
N ARG A 54 8.54 2.14 -11.91
CA ARG A 54 9.46 1.55 -10.94
C ARG A 54 9.73 2.51 -9.78
N ALA A 55 9.96 3.79 -10.08
CA ALA A 55 10.18 4.81 -9.06
C ALA A 55 8.90 5.06 -8.23
N ALA A 56 7.73 5.07 -8.88
CA ALA A 56 6.44 5.20 -8.21
C ALA A 56 6.15 4.04 -7.25
N SER A 57 6.42 2.79 -7.67
CA SER A 57 6.29 1.61 -6.81
C SER A 57 7.24 1.66 -5.63
N LEU A 58 8.51 2.05 -5.84
CA LEU A 58 9.46 2.20 -4.73
C LEU A 58 9.01 3.27 -3.72
N TYR A 59 8.49 4.38 -4.21
CA TYR A 59 7.91 5.43 -3.37
C TYR A 59 6.73 4.88 -2.56
N ALA A 60 5.79 4.18 -3.21
CA ALA A 60 4.63 3.59 -2.54
C ALA A 60 5.03 2.60 -1.46
N SER A 61 5.95 1.66 -1.74
CA SER A 61 6.45 0.72 -0.73
C SER A 61 7.08 1.45 0.46
N THR A 62 7.84 2.52 0.20
CA THR A 62 8.45 3.33 1.28
C THR A 62 7.38 3.98 2.16
N GLN A 63 6.33 4.56 1.58
CA GLN A 63 5.24 5.16 2.35
C GLN A 63 4.43 4.12 3.13
N MET A 64 4.19 2.95 2.54
CA MET A 64 3.50 1.84 3.22
C MET A 64 4.29 1.36 4.44
N SER A 65 5.61 1.19 4.32
CA SER A 65 6.46 0.85 5.48
C SER A 65 6.41 1.90 6.60
N VAL A 66 6.23 3.19 6.26
CA VAL A 66 6.04 4.24 7.26
C VAL A 66 4.69 4.10 7.96
N VAL A 67 3.62 3.78 7.23
CA VAL A 67 2.28 3.53 7.79
C VAL A 67 2.32 2.34 8.73
N GLU A 68 2.91 1.22 8.31
CA GLU A 68 3.08 0.01 9.13
C GLU A 68 3.87 0.30 10.41
N ALA A 69 5.02 0.98 10.30
CA ALA A 69 5.83 1.34 11.46
C ALA A 69 5.07 2.24 12.45
N ARG A 70 4.24 3.17 11.95
CA ARG A 70 3.40 4.03 12.80
C ARG A 70 2.26 3.24 13.45
N ALA A 71 1.64 2.31 12.74
CA ALA A 71 0.60 1.45 13.30
C ALA A 71 1.16 0.63 14.46
N HIS A 72 2.32 -0.01 14.27
CA HIS A 72 3.02 -0.73 15.33
C HIS A 72 3.41 0.16 16.51
N LEU A 73 3.87 1.39 16.27
CA LEU A 73 4.16 2.32 17.36
C LEU A 73 2.90 2.67 18.17
N VAL A 74 1.77 2.89 17.51
CA VAL A 74 0.48 3.18 18.17
C VAL A 74 0.05 1.99 19.04
N GLU A 75 0.18 0.77 18.52
CA GLU A 75 -0.05 -0.47 19.28
C GLU A 75 0.85 -0.55 20.53
N GLU A 76 2.16 -0.33 20.38
CA GLU A 76 3.12 -0.29 21.50
C GLU A 76 2.71 0.73 22.57
N LEU A 77 2.26 1.92 22.18
CA LEU A 77 1.84 2.99 23.10
C LEU A 77 0.53 2.69 23.83
N HIS A 78 -0.39 1.92 23.23
CA HIS A 78 -1.67 1.53 23.84
C HIS A 78 -1.59 0.27 24.72
N GLY A 79 -0.39 -0.30 24.93
CA GLY A 79 -0.18 -1.40 25.86
C GLY A 79 -0.23 -2.81 25.26
N GLY A 80 -0.08 -2.97 23.93
CA GLY A 80 0.27 -4.26 23.33
C GLY A 80 0.35 -4.23 21.79
N PRO A 81 1.12 -5.13 21.11
CA PRO A 81 1.99 -6.18 21.63
C PRO A 81 3.49 -5.83 21.53
N ARG A 82 4.28 -6.30 22.50
CA ARG A 82 5.74 -6.43 22.40
C ARG A 82 6.20 -7.68 23.16
N ALA A 83 6.87 -8.59 22.47
CA ALA A 83 8.00 -9.35 23.01
C ALA A 83 8.80 -9.92 21.82
N LEU A 84 10.02 -9.41 21.70
CA LEU A 84 11.09 -9.94 20.85
C LEU A 84 11.39 -11.40 21.19
#